data_AF-W2X519-F1
#
_entry.id   AF-W2X519-F1
#
_cell.length_a   1.000
_cell.length_b   1.000
_cell.length_c   1.000
_cell.angle_alpha   90.00
_cell.angle_beta   90.00
_cell.angle_gamma   90.00
#
_symmetry.space_group_name_H-M   'P 1'
#
loop_
_entity.id
_entity.type
_entity.pdbx_description
1 polymer ?
#
loop_
_entity_poly.entity_id
_entity_poly.type
_entity_poly.pdbx_seq_one_letter_code
_entity_poly.pdbx_strand_id
1 'polypeptide(L)' 'MITNSIRAKMPARRGSTVVVQQDNAGPHVLDNDAELETAGKVDGWSIKMRCQPPRSPDLNDWI' A
#
# COMPACT_ATOMS: atom_id res chain seq x y z
N MET A 1 -11.71 2.20 -5.52
CA MET A 1 -10.82 1.21 -4.85
C MET A 1 -9.38 1.63 -5.10
N ILE A 2 -8.56 1.78 -4.06
CA ILE A 2 -7.16 2.25 -4.17
C ILE A 2 -6.25 1.31 -5.00
N THR A 3 -6.55 0.00 -5.01
CA THR A 3 -5.83 -1.02 -5.78
C THR A 3 -5.87 -0.77 -7.29
N ASN A 4 -7.00 -0.35 -7.86
CA ASN A 4 -7.09 -0.03 -9.30
C ASN A 4 -6.26 1.20 -9.67
N SER A 5 -6.22 2.22 -8.80
CA SER A 5 -5.40 3.40 -9.02
C SER A 5 -3.90 3.08 -8.97
N ILE A 6 -3.47 2.18 -8.07
CA ILE A 6 -2.07 1.71 -7.99
C ILE A 6 -1.69 0.95 -9.26
N ARG A 7 -2.55 0.04 -9.73
CA ARG A 7 -2.33 -0.72 -10.97
C ARG A 7 -2.17 0.19 -12.18
N ALA A 8 -3.01 1.21 -12.30
CA ALA A 8 -2.96 2.19 -13.38
C ALA A 8 -1.69 3.04 -13.35
N LYS A 9 -1.20 3.41 -12.16
CA LYS A 9 0.02 4.21 -12.01
C LYS A 9 1.31 3.41 -12.16
N MET A 10 1.30 2.11 -11.86
CA MET A 10 2.52 1.30 -11.80
C MET A 10 2.42 -0.03 -12.58
N PRO A 11 1.97 -0.04 -13.85
CA PRO A 11 1.72 -1.29 -14.60
C PRO A 11 2.94 -2.22 -14.68
N ALA A 12 4.16 -1.66 -14.67
CA ALA A 12 5.41 -2.41 -14.71
C ALA A 12 5.71 -3.22 -13.43
N ARG A 13 5.01 -2.96 -12.32
CA ARG A 13 5.15 -3.70 -11.06
C ARG A 13 4.30 -4.99 -11.02
N ARG A 14 3.56 -5.31 -12.08
CA ARG A 14 2.81 -6.55 -12.20
C ARG A 14 3.76 -7.75 -12.02
N GLY A 15 3.39 -8.70 -11.16
CA GLY A 15 4.24 -9.84 -10.77
C GLY A 15 5.22 -9.55 -9.62
N SER A 16 5.29 -8.31 -9.14
CA SER A 16 6.07 -7.93 -7.94
C SER A 16 5.14 -7.54 -6.78
N THR A 17 5.66 -7.61 -5.56
CA THR A 17 4.94 -7.09 -4.38
C THR A 17 5.08 -5.57 -4.34
N VAL A 18 3.95 -4.86 -4.34
CA VAL A 18 3.87 -3.42 -4.14
C VAL A 18 3.49 -3.15 -2.69
N VAL A 19 4.37 -2.46 -1.96
CA VAL A 19 4.09 -2.01 -0.60
C VAL A 19 3.74 -0.53 -0.67
N VAL A 20 2.54 -0.19 -0.23
CA VAL A 20 2.08 1.20 -0.12
C VAL A 20 2.16 1.62 1.33
N GLN A 21 3.01 2.59 1.59
CA GLN A 21 3.18 3.16 2.91
C GLN A 21 2.26 4.37 3.07
N GLN A 22 1.42 4.37 4.10
CA GLN A 22 0.61 5.52 4.48
C GLN A 22 1.16 6.15 5.76
N ASP A 23 1.23 7.47 5.78
CA ASP A 23 1.49 8.24 7.01
C ASP A 23 0.28 8.11 7.97
N ASN A 24 0.49 8.31 9.28
CA ASN A 24 -0.53 8.13 10.32
C ASN A 24 -1.55 9.29 10.44
N ALA A 25 -1.63 10.23 9.49
CA ALA A 25 -2.70 11.23 9.43
C ALA A 25 -4.03 10.64 8.90
N GLY A 26 -5.05 10.46 9.75
CA GLY A 26 -6.34 9.85 9.36
C GLY A 26 -7.15 10.69 8.35
N PRO A 27 -8.16 10.11 7.65
CA PRO A 27 -8.79 8.79 7.84
C PRO A 27 -8.09 7.64 7.10
N HIS A 28 -7.85 6.51 7.80
CA HIS A 28 -7.00 5.41 7.34
C HIS A 28 -7.76 4.23 6.74
N VAL A 29 -7.11 3.58 5.77
CA VAL A 29 -7.36 2.17 5.46
C VAL A 29 -6.49 1.36 6.41
N LEU A 30 -7.07 0.39 7.11
CA LEU A 30 -6.33 -0.48 8.03
C LEU A 30 -5.27 -1.28 7.26
N ASP A 31 -4.11 -1.53 7.87
CA ASP A 31 -3.03 -2.31 7.24
C ASP A 31 -3.51 -3.72 6.85
N ASN A 32 -4.45 -4.26 7.63
CA ASN A 32 -5.03 -5.58 7.48
C ASN A 32 -6.47 -5.57 6.94
N ASP A 33 -6.80 -4.59 6.11
CA ASP A 33 -8.09 -4.52 5.44
C ASP A 33 -8.27 -5.73 4.49
N ALA A 34 -9.16 -6.65 4.87
CA ALA A 34 -9.36 -7.91 4.15
C ALA A 34 -9.90 -7.71 2.73
N GLU A 35 -10.68 -6.65 2.51
CA GLU A 35 -11.16 -6.28 1.18
C GLU A 35 -9.98 -5.83 0.30
N LEU A 36 -9.06 -5.06 0.86
CA LEU A 36 -7.85 -4.63 0.19
C LEU A 36 -6.87 -5.77 -0.08
N GLU A 37 -6.67 -6.67 0.87
CA GLU A 37 -5.83 -7.86 0.67
C GLU A 37 -6.39 -8.73 -0.46
N THR A 38 -7.71 -8.93 -0.48
CA THR A 38 -8.38 -9.68 -1.55
C THR A 38 -8.23 -8.95 -2.88
N ALA A 39 -8.58 -7.67 -2.93
CA ALA A 39 -8.50 -6.86 -4.14
C ALA A 39 -7.06 -6.68 -4.64
N GLY A 40 -6.07 -6.70 -3.75
CA GLY A 40 -4.65 -6.51 -4.02
C GLY A 40 -3.93 -7.77 -4.52
N LYS A 41 -4.52 -8.96 -4.32
CA LYS A 41 -4.01 -10.27 -4.74
C LYS A 41 -4.70 -10.84 -6.00
N VAL A 42 -5.12 -9.97 -6.91
CA VAL A 42 -5.80 -10.34 -8.16
C VAL A 42 -4.88 -10.08 -9.37
N ASP A 43 -4.96 -10.94 -10.40
CA ASP A 43 -4.27 -10.80 -11.70
C ASP A 43 -2.73 -10.72 -11.66
N GLY A 44 -2.12 -11.42 -10.69
CA GLY A 44 -0.67 -11.41 -10.48
C GLY A 44 -0.16 -10.13 -9.82
N TRP A 45 -1.06 -9.35 -9.22
CA TRP A 45 -0.69 -8.27 -8.32
C TRP A 45 -0.59 -8.77 -6.89
N SER A 46 0.27 -8.15 -6.11
CA SER A 46 0.35 -8.35 -4.67
C SER A 46 0.58 -7.00 -4.03
N ILE A 47 -0.51 -6.37 -3.60
CA ILE A 47 -0.50 -5.04 -2.98
C ILE A 47 -0.67 -5.20 -1.47
N LYS A 48 0.25 -4.61 -0.69
CA LYS A 48 0.21 -4.59 0.77
C LYS A 48 0.21 -3.15 1.28
N MET A 49 -0.62 -2.85 2.26
CA MET A 49 -0.55 -1.57 2.96
C MET A 49 0.34 -1.69 4.19
N ARG A 50 1.04 -0.61 4.49
CA ARG A 50 1.80 -0.43 5.72
C ARG A 50 1.48 0.94 6.27
N CYS A 51 0.97 1.01 7.49
CA CYS A 51 0.83 2.26 8.21
C CYS A 51 2.15 2.59 8.90
N GLN A 52 2.63 3.83 8.78
CA GLN A 52 3.75 4.29 9.58
C GLN A 52 3.34 4.42 11.06
N PRO A 53 4.25 4.12 11.99
CA PRO A 53 3.99 4.33 13.41
C PRO A 53 3.76 5.83 13.72
N PRO A 54 2.85 6.16 14.65
CA PRO A 54 2.55 7.54 15.02
C PRO A 54 3.80 8.29 15.49
N ARG A 55 4.05 9.49 14.95
CA ARG A 55 5.20 10.34 15.28
C ARG A 55 6.57 9.68 15.05
N SER A 56 6.76 9.06 13.89
CA SER A 56 8.09 8.61 13.44
C SER A 56 8.61 9.49 12.29
N PRO A 57 8.96 10.77 12.53
CA PRO A 57 9.56 11.63 11.51
C PRO A 57 10.91 11.07 11.00
N ASP A 58 11.57 10.21 11.77
CA ASP A 58 12.84 9.53 11.43
C ASP A 58 12.70 8.37 10.42
N LEU A 59 11.50 8.03 9.93
CA LEU A 59 11.32 6.99 8.89
C LEU A 59 11.22 7.54 7.46
N ASN A 60 11.52 8.84 7.28
CA ASN A 60 11.71 9.48 5.98
C ASN A 60 13.19 9.66 5.61
N ASP A 61 14.13 9.00 6.31
CA ASP A 61 15.52 8.96 5.89
C ASP A 61 15.69 7.98 4.71
N TRP A 62 15.29 8.45 3.52
CA TRP A 62 15.78 7.94 2.25
C TRP A 62 17.13 8.60 1.95
N ILE A 63 18.20 8.01 2.49
CA ILE A 63 19.40 7.80 1.68
C ILE A 63 19.47 6.36 1.22
#